data_AF-A0A1G1TH78-F1
#
_entry.id   AF-A0A1G1TH78-F1
#
_cell.length_a   1.000
_cell.length_b   1.000
_cell.length_c   1.000
_cell.angle_alpha   90.00
_cell.angle_beta   90.00
_cell.angle_gamma   90.00
#
_symmetry.space_group_name_H-M   'P 1'
#
loop_
_entity.id
_entity.type
_entity.pdbx_description
1 polymer ?
#
loop_
_entity_poly.entity_id
_entity_poly.type
_entity_poly.pdbx_seq_one_letter_code
_entity_poly.pdbx_strand_id
1 'polypeptide(L)'
;MGNLGIEINRGIADLFGKNANRTVQNLFQRTGSYLDSTDRMSTACQVRYMQTLWDINEVAARRLRQQLRANAKRIILIGKPDVNDLLRVTWEAANQRHIQYADETKYGLFLDKQAGWEKQLTAELAELATFAVPD
;
A
#
# COMPACT_ATOMS: atom_id res chain seq x y z
N MET A 1 -9.20 -12.44 -7.32
CA MET A 1 -8.93 -11.50 -6.20
C MET A 1 -7.43 -11.54 -5.89
N GLY A 2 -6.79 -10.39 -5.74
CA GLY A 2 -5.38 -10.30 -5.39
C GLY A 2 -5.17 -10.33 -3.88
N ASN A 3 -4.19 -11.10 -3.41
CA ASN A 3 -3.78 -11.09 -2.01
C ASN A 3 -2.63 -10.07 -1.84
N LEU A 4 -2.98 -8.97 -1.17
CA LEU A 4 -2.15 -7.76 -1.00
C LEU A 4 -2.00 -7.45 0.49
N GLY A 5 -0.86 -6.89 0.88
CA GLY A 5 -0.66 -6.51 2.27
C GLY A 5 0.57 -5.65 2.50
N ILE A 6 0.71 -5.16 3.73
CA ILE A 6 1.84 -4.34 4.16
C ILE A 6 2.61 -5.13 5.22
N GLU A 7 3.93 -5.27 5.06
CA GLU A 7 4.76 -5.99 6.02
C GLU A 7 5.95 -5.16 6.48
N ILE A 8 6.45 -5.47 7.68
CA ILE A 8 7.74 -4.98 8.15
C ILE A 8 8.78 -6.07 7.87
N ASN A 9 9.64 -5.83 6.89
CA ASN A 9 10.61 -6.80 6.41
C ASN A 9 11.97 -6.66 7.13
N ARG A 10 12.24 -5.51 7.75
CA ARG A 10 13.51 -5.25 8.45
C ARG A 10 13.37 -4.73 9.87
N GLY A 11 14.45 -4.86 10.63
CA GLY A 11 14.54 -4.39 12.00
C GLY A 11 14.41 -2.87 12.12
N ILE A 12 13.90 -2.43 13.26
CA ILE A 12 13.67 -1.02 13.62
C ILE A 12 14.97 -0.19 13.60
N ALA A 13 16.13 -0.83 13.78
CA ALA A 13 17.44 -0.17 13.68
C ALA A 13 17.73 0.40 12.28
N ASP A 14 17.12 -0.15 11.23
CA ASP A 14 17.33 0.31 9.84
C ASP A 14 16.62 1.63 9.52
N LEU A 15 15.80 2.19 10.43
CA LEU A 15 15.02 3.41 10.22
C LEU A 15 15.87 4.67 9.97
N PHE A 16 17.14 4.68 10.38
CA PHE A 16 18.10 5.77 10.11
C PHE A 16 18.99 5.53 8.88
N GLY A 17 18.99 4.30 8.38
CA GLY A 17 19.93 3.88 7.35
C GLY A 17 19.47 4.24 5.94
N LYS A 18 20.38 4.04 4.98
CA LYS A 18 20.08 4.07 3.54
C LYS A 18 18.93 3.10 3.17
N ASN A 19 18.70 2.09 4.01
CA ASN A 19 17.66 1.07 3.85
C ASN A 19 16.33 1.39 4.56
N ALA A 20 16.16 2.58 5.15
CA ALA A 20 14.95 2.90 5.92
C ALA A 20 13.64 2.77 5.12
N ASN A 21 13.66 3.00 3.80
CA ASN A 21 12.47 2.77 2.97
C ASN A 21 12.17 1.28 2.75
N ARG A 22 13.16 0.39 2.90
CA ARG A 22 13.00 -1.07 2.77
C ARG A 22 12.45 -1.72 4.04
N THR A 23 12.31 -0.96 5.14
CA THR A 23 11.76 -1.46 6.40
C THR A 23 10.30 -1.90 6.26
N VAL A 24 9.52 -1.17 5.47
CA VAL A 24 8.11 -1.50 5.17
C VAL A 24 8.00 -1.84 3.70
N GLN A 25 7.34 -2.95 3.36
CA GLN A 25 7.10 -3.37 1.99
C GLN A 25 5.60 -3.54 1.72
N ASN A 26 5.20 -3.18 0.50
CA ASN A 26 3.93 -3.60 -0.06
C ASN A 26 4.15 -4.98 -0.69
N LEU A 27 3.33 -5.95 -0.31
CA LEU A 27 3.47 -7.35 -0.70
C LEU A 27 2.32 -7.76 -1.61
N PHE A 28 2.65 -8.42 -2.72
CA PHE A 28 1.69 -9.08 -3.58
C PHE A 28 1.97 -10.57 -3.61
N GLN A 29 1.05 -11.35 -3.02
CA GLN A 29 1.17 -12.80 -2.96
C GLN A 29 0.59 -13.41 -4.24
N ARG A 30 1.48 -13.67 -5.21
CA ARG A 30 1.10 -14.25 -6.51
C ARG A 30 0.35 -15.58 -6.38
N THR A 31 0.81 -16.47 -5.51
CA THR A 31 0.23 -17.81 -5.31
C THR A 31 -1.17 -17.78 -4.69
N GLY A 32 -1.49 -16.74 -3.92
CA GLY A 32 -2.81 -16.51 -3.34
C GLY A 32 -3.74 -15.67 -4.21
N SER A 33 -3.30 -15.29 -5.42
CA SER A 33 -4.03 -14.40 -6.31
C SER A 33 -4.62 -15.18 -7.49
N TYR A 34 -5.89 -14.89 -7.82
CA TYR A 34 -6.59 -15.50 -8.94
C TYR A 34 -7.04 -14.44 -9.96
N LEU A 35 -6.84 -14.75 -11.24
CA LEU A 35 -7.23 -13.97 -12.40
C LEU A 35 -8.01 -14.90 -13.35
N ASP A 36 -9.24 -14.55 -13.67
CA ASP A 36 -10.00 -15.27 -14.70
C ASP A 36 -9.55 -14.77 -16.08
N SER A 37 -8.93 -15.66 -16.86
CA SER A 37 -8.35 -15.34 -18.17
C SER A 37 -9.24 -15.75 -19.36
N THR A 38 -10.49 -16.15 -19.09
CA THR A 38 -11.42 -16.66 -20.11
C THR A 38 -11.82 -15.59 -21.14
N ASP A 39 -11.89 -14.33 -20.73
CA ASP A 39 -12.13 -13.19 -21.62
C ASP A 39 -11.05 -12.12 -21.45
N ARG A 40 -10.55 -11.58 -22.57
CA ARG A 40 -9.49 -10.57 -22.59
C ARG A 40 -9.98 -9.24 -22.03
N MET A 41 -11.24 -8.86 -22.27
CA MET A 41 -11.79 -7.61 -21.73
C MET A 41 -11.96 -7.70 -20.22
N SER A 42 -12.51 -8.80 -19.71
CA SER A 42 -12.60 -9.06 -18.27
C SER A 42 -11.23 -9.12 -17.59
N THR A 43 -10.24 -9.71 -18.25
CA THR A 43 -8.85 -9.76 -17.76
C THR A 43 -8.26 -8.36 -17.58
N ALA A 44 -8.41 -7.48 -18.57
CA ALA A 44 -7.88 -6.12 -18.51
C ALA A 44 -8.49 -5.30 -17.36
N CYS A 45 -9.81 -5.40 -17.17
CA CYS A 45 -10.50 -4.75 -16.06
C CYS A 45 -10.03 -5.29 -14.70
N GLN A 46 -9.86 -6.61 -14.57
CA GLN A 46 -9.35 -7.23 -13.34
C GLN A 46 -7.91 -6.80 -13.01
N VAL A 47 -7.03 -6.77 -14.01
CA VAL A 47 -5.64 -6.30 -13.83
C VAL A 47 -5.62 -4.83 -13.39
N ARG A 48 -6.42 -3.97 -14.04
CA ARG A 48 -6.52 -2.56 -13.68
C ARG A 48 -7.01 -2.38 -12.25
N TYR A 49 -8.05 -3.11 -11.86
CA TYR A 49 -8.58 -3.12 -10.50
C TYR A 49 -7.53 -3.56 -9.47
N MET A 50 -6.78 -4.63 -9.76
CA MET A 50 -5.69 -5.11 -8.91
C MET A 50 -4.54 -4.09 -8.79
N GLN A 51 -4.22 -3.38 -9.87
CA GLN A 51 -3.20 -2.32 -9.85
C GLN A 51 -3.63 -1.17 -8.94
N THR A 52 -4.89 -0.74 -9.02
CA THR A 52 -5.39 0.33 -8.12
C THR A 52 -5.36 -0.11 -6.65
N LEU A 53 -5.71 -1.37 -6.35
CA LEU A 53 -5.55 -1.92 -4.98
C LEU A 53 -4.09 -1.96 -4.53
N TRP A 54 -3.17 -2.32 -5.42
CA TRP A 54 -1.74 -2.26 -5.13
C TRP A 54 -1.30 -0.83 -4.78
N ASP A 55 -1.74 0.16 -5.56
CA ASP A 55 -1.40 1.56 -5.34
C ASP A 55 -1.94 2.09 -4.00
N ILE A 56 -3.14 1.66 -3.58
CA ILE A 56 -3.68 1.96 -2.24
C ILE A 56 -2.74 1.47 -1.14
N ASN A 57 -2.26 0.23 -1.23
CA ASN A 57 -1.33 -0.31 -0.25
C ASN A 57 0.04 0.38 -0.31
N GLU A 58 0.51 0.76 -1.49
CA GLU A 58 1.79 1.47 -1.62
C GLU A 58 1.72 2.86 -0.99
N VAL A 59 0.61 3.59 -1.16
CA VAL A 59 0.38 4.85 -0.43
C VAL A 59 0.42 4.62 1.07
N ALA A 60 -0.28 3.61 1.57
CA ALA A 60 -0.30 3.29 3.00
C ALA A 60 1.09 2.91 3.52
N ALA A 61 1.84 2.09 2.77
CA ALA A 61 3.21 1.72 3.09
C ALA A 61 4.14 2.94 3.12
N ARG A 62 4.04 3.86 2.16
CA ARG A 62 4.83 5.10 2.13
C ARG A 62 4.51 6.03 3.30
N ARG A 63 3.22 6.17 3.65
CA ARG A 63 2.80 6.92 4.85
C ARG A 63 3.36 6.30 6.13
N LEU A 64 3.36 4.97 6.24
CA LEU A 64 3.96 4.29 7.38
C LEU A 64 5.48 4.55 7.44
N ARG A 65 6.21 4.43 6.31
CA ARG A 65 7.64 4.79 6.24
C ARG A 65 7.88 6.24 6.67
N GLN A 66 7.05 7.18 6.24
CA GLN A 66 7.11 8.58 6.66
C GLN A 66 6.94 8.73 8.18
N GLN A 67 5.92 8.11 8.77
CA GLN A 67 5.67 8.17 10.21
C GLN A 67 6.79 7.52 11.02
N LEU A 68 7.30 6.36 10.58
CA LEU A 68 8.41 5.67 11.22
C LEU A 68 9.69 6.51 11.17
N ARG A 69 10.00 7.15 10.03
CA ARG A 69 11.15 8.07 9.92
C ARG A 69 11.00 9.29 10.81
N ALA A 70 9.82 9.91 10.85
CA ALA A 70 9.57 11.08 11.69
C ALA A 70 9.75 10.77 13.19
N ASN A 71 9.46 9.53 13.59
CA ASN A 71 9.54 9.10 14.99
C ASN A 71 10.74 8.21 15.31
N ALA A 72 11.64 7.96 14.35
CA ALA A 72 12.69 6.93 14.47
C ALA A 72 13.51 7.05 15.75
N LYS A 73 13.87 8.28 16.17
CA LYS A 73 14.68 8.51 17.38
C LYS A 73 13.93 8.05 18.63
N ARG A 74 12.66 8.40 18.73
CA ARG A 74 11.81 8.07 19.88
C ARG A 74 11.48 6.57 19.90
N ILE A 75 11.26 5.97 18.74
CA ILE A 75 11.01 4.52 18.63
C ILE A 75 12.24 3.74 19.11
N ILE A 76 13.45 4.11 18.69
CA ILE A 76 14.67 3.38 19.09
C ILE A 76 15.02 3.62 20.57
N LEU A 77 14.90 4.85 21.07
CA LEU A 77 15.34 5.19 22.43
C LEU A 77 14.29 4.88 23.51
N ILE A 78 13.00 5.00 23.16
CA ILE A 78 11.88 4.97 24.12
C ILE A 78 10.90 3.83 23.79
N GLY A 79 11.01 3.19 22.62
CA GLY A 79 10.05 2.18 22.18
C GLY A 79 8.68 2.76 21.81
N LYS A 80 8.56 4.08 21.63
CA LYS A 80 7.28 4.77 21.35
C LYS A 80 7.39 5.75 20.18
N PRO A 81 6.35 5.86 19.32
CA PRO A 81 5.13 5.04 19.28
C PRO A 81 5.43 3.56 18.98
N ASP A 82 4.53 2.67 19.39
CA ASP A 82 4.68 1.24 19.14
C ASP A 82 4.56 0.97 17.64
N VAL A 83 5.56 0.28 17.08
CA VAL A 83 5.65 0.02 15.64
C VAL A 83 4.55 -0.93 15.18
N ASN A 84 4.16 -1.90 16.01
CA ASN A 84 3.09 -2.84 15.69
C ASN A 84 1.73 -2.13 15.70
N ASP A 85 1.52 -1.18 16.62
CA ASP A 85 0.31 -0.35 16.60
C ASP A 85 0.25 0.53 15.34
N LEU A 86 1.36 1.17 14.96
CA LEU A 86 1.41 1.95 13.72
C LEU A 86 1.12 1.08 12.49
N LEU A 87 1.67 -0.14 12.46
CA LEU A 87 1.41 -1.09 11.38
C LEU A 87 -0.07 -1.49 11.34
N ARG A 88 -0.65 -1.83 12.50
CA ARG A 88 -2.06 -2.22 12.62
C ARG A 88 -3.00 -1.10 12.15
N VAL A 89 -2.79 0.13 12.62
CA VAL A 89 -3.58 1.30 12.20
C VAL A 89 -3.43 1.56 10.69
N THR A 90 -2.22 1.39 10.14
CA THR A 90 -1.99 1.51 8.70
C THR A 90 -2.76 0.45 7.92
N TRP A 91 -2.76 -0.80 8.39
CA TRP A 91 -3.52 -1.91 7.82
C TRP A 91 -5.03 -1.65 7.83
N GLU A 92 -5.56 -1.22 8.97
CA GLU A 92 -6.99 -0.89 9.13
C GLU A 92 -7.40 0.22 8.14
N ALA A 93 -6.59 1.27 8.02
CA ALA A 93 -6.84 2.37 7.09
C ALA A 93 -6.76 1.94 5.61
N ALA A 94 -5.79 1.09 5.25
CA ALA A 94 -5.67 0.54 3.90
C ALA A 94 -6.89 -0.36 3.55
N ASN A 95 -7.30 -1.22 4.48
CA ASN A 95 -8.46 -2.09 4.28
C ASN A 95 -9.77 -1.30 4.15
N GLN A 96 -9.95 -0.24 4.95
CA GLN A 96 -11.08 0.66 4.78
C GLN A 96 -11.10 1.31 3.40
N ARG A 97 -9.94 1.77 2.90
CA ARG A 97 -9.83 2.30 1.54
C ARG A 97 -10.11 1.24 0.46
N HIS A 98 -9.68 -0.01 0.64
CA HIS A 98 -10.05 -1.09 -0.28
C HIS A 98 -11.56 -1.29 -0.37
N ILE A 99 -12.25 -1.32 0.76
CA ILE A 99 -13.71 -1.48 0.83
C ILE A 99 -14.39 -0.31 0.10
N GLN A 100 -14.01 0.92 0.42
CA GLN A 100 -14.54 2.12 -0.25
C GLN A 100 -14.33 2.08 -1.76
N TYR A 101 -13.10 1.78 -2.19
CA TYR A 101 -12.78 1.65 -3.61
C TYR A 101 -13.60 0.55 -4.30
N ALA A 102 -13.73 -0.62 -3.69
CA ALA A 102 -14.51 -1.73 -4.22
C ALA A 102 -16.01 -1.37 -4.35
N ASP A 103 -16.57 -0.72 -3.34
CA ASP A 103 -17.98 -0.31 -3.33
C ASP A 103 -18.29 0.77 -4.35
N GLU A 104 -17.45 1.81 -4.44
CA GLU A 104 -17.64 2.95 -5.33
C GLU A 104 -17.43 2.60 -6.81
N THR A 105 -16.50 1.68 -7.09
CA THR A 105 -16.19 1.26 -8.46
C THR A 105 -16.93 0.02 -8.91
N LYS A 106 -17.71 -0.62 -8.01
CA LYS A 106 -18.26 -1.97 -8.22
C LYS A 106 -17.18 -2.94 -8.68
N TYR A 107 -16.11 -3.05 -7.89
CA TYR A 107 -14.96 -3.91 -8.19
C TYR A 107 -14.30 -3.61 -9.55
N GLY A 108 -14.17 -2.31 -9.89
CA GLY A 108 -13.56 -1.87 -11.15
C GLY A 108 -14.46 -1.90 -12.39
N LEU A 109 -15.78 -2.11 -12.23
CA LEU A 109 -16.73 -2.05 -13.33
C LEU A 109 -17.11 -0.61 -13.73
N PHE A 110 -17.04 0.33 -12.80
CA PHE A 110 -17.33 1.75 -13.05
C PHE A 110 -16.04 2.52 -13.37
N LEU A 111 -15.71 2.58 -14.67
CA LEU A 111 -14.45 3.12 -15.17
C LEU A 111 -14.23 4.59 -14.81
N ASP A 112 -15.29 5.41 -14.78
CA ASP A 112 -15.19 6.84 -14.46
C ASP A 112 -14.75 7.05 -13.00
N LYS A 113 -15.30 6.23 -12.09
CA LYS A 113 -14.95 6.24 -10.67
C LYS A 113 -13.53 5.71 -10.48
N GLN A 114 -13.16 4.65 -11.19
CA GLN A 114 -11.81 4.11 -11.17
C GLN A 114 -10.77 5.14 -11.62
N ALA A 115 -11.03 5.89 -12.69
CA ALA A 115 -10.13 6.95 -13.14
C ALA A 115 -9.97 8.08 -12.10
N GLY A 116 -11.03 8.41 -11.36
CA GLY A 116 -10.97 9.36 -10.24
C GLY A 116 -10.02 8.89 -9.13
N TRP A 117 -10.15 7.62 -8.73
CA TRP A 117 -9.27 7.00 -7.74
C TRP A 117 -7.81 6.94 -8.21
N GLU A 118 -7.56 6.53 -9.45
CA GLU A 118 -6.21 6.47 -10.03
C GLU A 118 -5.54 7.85 -10.04
N LYS A 119 -6.29 8.89 -10.40
CA LYS A 119 -5.78 10.28 -10.38
C LYS A 119 -5.41 10.72 -8.96
N GLN A 120 -6.26 10.42 -7.98
CA GLN A 120 -5.99 10.74 -6.58
C GLN A 120 -4.75 10.00 -6.08
N LEU A 121 -4.68 8.68 -6.30
CA LEU A 121 -3.57 7.85 -5.85
C LEU A 121 -2.25 8.27 -6.52
N THR A 122 -2.28 8.64 -7.80
CA THR A 122 -1.10 9.16 -8.50
C THR A 122 -0.55 10.42 -7.82
N ALA A 123 -1.43 11.35 -7.42
CA ALA A 123 -1.02 12.54 -6.69
C ALA A 123 -0.43 12.20 -5.31
N GLU A 124 -1.10 11.33 -4.53
CA GLU A 124 -0.62 10.89 -3.21
C GLU A 124 0.75 10.17 -3.31
N LEU A 125 0.94 9.33 -4.33
CA LEU A 125 2.20 8.64 -4.57
C LEU A 125 3.33 9.61 -4.95
N ALA A 126 3.02 10.65 -5.73
CA ALA A 126 3.99 11.69 -6.10
C ALA A 126 4.45 12.51 -4.88
N GLU A 127 3.52 12.90 -4.01
CA GLU A 127 3.82 13.59 -2.74
C GLU A 127 4.73 12.74 -1.83
N LEU A 128 4.56 11.42 -1.89
CA LEU A 128 5.28 10.46 -1.07
C LEU A 128 6.50 9.83 -1.77
N ALA A 129 6.96 10.40 -2.89
CA ALA A 129 8.04 9.83 -3.71
C ALA A 129 9.34 9.57 -2.92
N THR A 130 9.68 10.43 -1.96
CA THR A 130 10.85 10.29 -1.07
C THR A 130 10.82 9.01 -0.21
N PHE A 131 9.64 8.42 -0.02
CA PHE A 131 9.41 7.20 0.76
C PHE A 131 9.23 5.95 -0.10
N ALA A 132 9.41 6.04 -1.42
CA ALA A 132 9.43 4.88 -2.30
C ALA A 132 10.61 3.95 -1.95
N VAL A 133 10.41 2.64 -2.12
CA VAL A 133 11.52 1.68 -2.08
C VAL A 133 12.40 1.93 -3.30
N PRO A 134 13.72 2.08 -3.15
CA PRO A 134 14.62 2.17 -4.30
C PRO A 134 14.70 0.82 -5.00
N ASP A 135 14.54 0.84 -6.32
CA ASP A 135 14.71 -0.30 -7.23
C ASP A 135 16.05 -1.04 -7.01
#